data_AF-A0A099EYI2-F1
#
_entry.id   AF-A0A099EYI2-F1
#
_cell.length_a   1.000
_cell.length_b   1.000
_cell.length_c   1.000
_cell.angle_alpha   90.00
_cell.angle_beta   90.00
_cell.angle_gamma   90.00
#
_symmetry.space_group_name_H-M   'P 1'
#
loop_
_entity.id
_entity.type
_entity.pdbx_description
1 polymer ?
#
loop_
_entity_poly.entity_id
_entity_poly.type
_entity_poly.pdbx_seq_one_letter_code
_entity_poly.pdbx_strand_id
1 'polypeptide(L)'
;MELMIVIAAAVLAWVVGAIWYRLTDRIYGAASALQVQNIGHPKSRSVMPYLLAGVALVAVAAMMRVLFVRAGIDGIMPGLGWGFGIGAAIVAPWFVIENTYSPRPMVMTLVDMGYAMAACAVVGAVMGGV
;
A
#
# COMPACT_ATOMS: atom_id res chain seq x y z
N MET A 1 -0.74 -8.83 -22.82
CA MET A 1 -0.64 -9.73 -21.65
C MET A 1 -0.05 -8.99 -20.45
N GLU A 2 1.12 -8.35 -20.59
CA GLU A 2 1.76 -7.57 -19.51
C GLU A 2 0.84 -6.54 -18.82
N LEU A 3 0.12 -5.70 -19.58
CA LEU A 3 -0.77 -4.69 -19.00
C LEU A 3 -1.88 -5.30 -18.13
N MET A 4 -2.46 -6.42 -18.55
CA MET A 4 -3.51 -7.10 -17.78
C MET A 4 -2.97 -7.63 -16.46
N ILE A 5 -1.75 -8.18 -16.46
CA ILE A 5 -1.10 -8.71 -15.26
C ILE A 5 -0.77 -7.56 -14.28
N VAL A 6 -0.29 -6.43 -14.79
CA VAL A 6 -0.05 -5.22 -13.98
C VAL A 6 -1.34 -4.74 -13.31
N ILE A 7 -2.44 -4.66 -14.08
CA ILE A 7 -3.75 -4.25 -13.56
C ILE A 7 -4.24 -5.28 -12.51
N ALA A 8 -4.12 -6.57 -12.79
CA ALA A 8 -4.52 -7.62 -11.86
C ALA A 8 -3.75 -7.56 -10.54
N ALA A 9 -2.42 -7.33 -10.59
CA ALA A 9 -1.60 -7.16 -9.40
C ALA A 9 -2.00 -5.91 -8.58
N ALA A 10 -2.32 -4.80 -9.26
CA ALA A 10 -2.81 -3.59 -8.61
C ALA A 10 -4.16 -3.82 -7.92
N VAL A 11 -5.09 -4.53 -8.57
CA VAL A 11 -6.38 -4.92 -7.98
C VAL A 11 -6.18 -5.82 -6.76
N LEU A 12 -5.27 -6.79 -6.83
CA LEU A 12 -4.91 -7.67 -5.71
C LEU A 12 -4.37 -6.85 -4.52
N ALA A 13 -3.45 -5.94 -4.75
CA ALA A 13 -2.92 -5.05 -3.72
C ALA A 13 -4.01 -4.14 -3.11
N TRP A 14 -4.96 -3.68 -3.93
CA TRP A 14 -6.08 -2.87 -3.47
C TRP A 14 -7.02 -3.67 -2.55
N VAL A 15 -7.31 -4.93 -2.91
CA VAL A 15 -8.09 -5.86 -2.05
C VAL A 15 -7.35 -6.14 -0.75
N VAL A 16 -6.04 -6.34 -0.79
CA VAL A 16 -5.20 -6.48 0.41
C VAL A 16 -5.33 -5.25 1.30
N GLY A 17 -5.34 -4.05 0.71
CA GLY A 17 -5.58 -2.81 1.45
C GLY A 17 -6.95 -2.78 2.13
N ALA A 18 -8.01 -3.14 1.41
CA ALA A 18 -9.35 -3.22 1.98
C ALA A 18 -9.42 -4.19 3.18
N ILE A 19 -8.76 -5.35 3.08
CA ILE A 19 -8.66 -6.32 4.17
C ILE A 19 -7.82 -5.74 5.32
N TRP A 20 -6.65 -5.21 5.04
CA TRP A 20 -5.72 -4.66 6.04
C TRP A 20 -6.39 -3.58 6.88
N TYR A 21 -6.96 -2.56 6.24
CA TYR A 21 -7.60 -1.45 6.94
C TYR A 21 -8.88 -1.86 7.67
N ARG A 22 -9.56 -2.94 7.23
CA ARG A 22 -10.66 -3.53 7.98
C ARG A 22 -10.16 -4.27 9.23
N LEU A 23 -9.03 -4.96 9.17
CA LEU A 23 -8.45 -5.67 10.32
C LEU A 23 -7.85 -4.72 11.35
N THR A 24 -7.35 -3.57 10.91
CA THR A 24 -6.75 -2.55 11.79
C THR A 24 -7.73 -1.44 12.18
N ASP A 25 -9.01 -1.56 11.84
CA ASP A 25 -10.01 -0.50 11.94
C ASP A 25 -10.13 0.09 13.35
N ARG A 26 -10.08 -0.75 14.38
CA ARG A 26 -10.23 -0.36 15.78
C ARG A 26 -9.07 0.50 16.24
N ILE A 27 -7.84 0.09 15.92
CA ILE A 27 -6.62 0.81 16.31
C ILE A 27 -6.52 2.11 15.51
N TYR A 28 -6.73 2.02 14.20
CA TYR A 28 -6.66 3.16 13.29
C TYR A 28 -7.75 4.19 13.59
N GLY A 29 -8.98 3.74 13.83
CA GLY A 29 -10.13 4.55 14.18
C GLY A 29 -9.96 5.27 15.52
N ALA A 30 -9.53 4.56 16.58
CA ALA A 30 -9.26 5.17 17.88
C ALA A 30 -8.17 6.25 17.80
N ALA A 31 -7.10 5.99 17.04
CA ALA A 31 -6.04 6.97 16.83
C ALA A 31 -6.52 8.19 16.02
N SER A 32 -7.35 7.98 14.99
CA SER A 32 -7.94 9.08 14.22
C SER A 32 -8.87 9.95 15.04
N ALA A 33 -9.58 9.38 16.03
CA ALA A 33 -10.47 10.12 16.92
C ALA A 33 -9.70 11.09 17.83
N LEU A 34 -8.43 10.82 18.14
CA LEU A 34 -7.55 11.75 18.86
C LEU A 34 -7.24 13.00 18.03
N GLN A 35 -7.26 12.91 16.69
CA GLN A 35 -7.12 14.06 15.80
C GLN A 35 -8.44 14.81 15.55
N VAL A 36 -9.58 14.14 15.76
CA VAL A 36 -10.92 14.67 15.53
C VAL A 36 -11.64 14.86 16.86
N GLN A 37 -11.07 15.68 17.74
CA GLN A 37 -11.86 16.33 18.80
C GLN A 37 -12.38 17.68 18.28
N ASN A 38 -13.35 17.66 17.37
CA ASN A 38 -14.41 18.68 17.32
C ASN A 38 -15.55 18.29 16.34
N ILE A 39 -16.69 17.93 16.93
CA ILE A 39 -18.08 18.09 16.47
C ILE A 39 -18.32 17.97 14.95
N GLY A 40 -18.49 16.73 14.47
CA GLY A 40 -19.19 16.44 13.21
C GLY A 40 -18.56 15.31 12.39
N HIS A 41 -19.35 14.33 12.00
CA HIS A 41 -18.94 13.37 10.96
C HIS A 41 -18.77 14.11 9.61
N PRO A 42 -17.76 13.76 8.79
CA PRO A 42 -17.65 14.31 7.44
C PRO A 42 -18.94 14.08 6.66
N LYS A 43 -19.58 15.16 6.17
CA LYS A 43 -20.89 15.12 5.49
C LYS A 43 -20.92 14.27 4.22
N SER A 44 -19.77 13.88 3.67
CA SER A 44 -19.67 12.92 2.57
C SER A 44 -18.32 12.20 2.61
N ARG A 45 -18.33 10.91 2.25
CA ARG A 45 -17.10 10.17 1.94
C ARG A 45 -16.88 10.25 0.44
N SER A 46 -15.85 10.98 0.02
CA SER A 46 -15.45 11.03 -1.39
C SER A 46 -14.96 9.66 -1.85
N VAL A 47 -15.31 9.26 -3.08
CA VAL A 47 -14.79 8.05 -3.73
C VAL A 47 -13.37 8.28 -4.28
N MET A 48 -12.97 9.55 -4.45
CA MET A 48 -11.69 9.93 -5.07
C MET A 48 -10.46 9.28 -4.44
N PRO A 49 -10.31 9.17 -3.10
CA PRO A 49 -9.14 8.53 -2.51
C PRO A 49 -8.97 7.07 -2.94
N TYR A 50 -10.06 6.32 -3.12
CA TYR A 50 -10.02 4.92 -3.56
C TYR A 50 -9.56 4.79 -5.02
N LEU A 51 -10.01 5.70 -5.88
CA LEU A 51 -9.61 5.74 -7.29
C LEU A 51 -8.14 6.13 -7.43
N LEU A 52 -7.70 7.17 -6.72
CA LEU A 52 -6.31 7.61 -6.72
C LEU A 52 -5.37 6.52 -6.19
N ALA A 53 -5.78 5.81 -5.13
CA ALA A 53 -5.04 4.65 -4.63
C ALA A 53 -4.93 3.54 -5.69
N GLY A 54 -6.00 3.24 -6.42
CA GLY A 54 -5.97 2.27 -7.51
C GLY A 54 -4.99 2.66 -8.63
N VAL A 55 -5.02 3.92 -9.07
CA VAL A 55 -4.09 4.44 -10.08
C VAL A 55 -2.63 4.37 -9.60
N ALA A 56 -2.39 4.75 -8.34
CA ALA A 56 -1.06 4.65 -7.73
C ALA A 56 -0.56 3.20 -7.68
N LEU A 57 -1.42 2.24 -7.33
CA LEU A 57 -1.05 0.81 -7.30
C LEU A 57 -0.72 0.25 -8.69
N VAL A 58 -1.39 0.73 -9.74
CA VAL A 58 -1.02 0.38 -11.13
C VAL A 58 0.38 0.88 -11.46
N ALA A 59 0.71 2.12 -11.07
CA ALA A 59 2.06 2.66 -11.27
C ALA A 59 3.12 1.88 -10.49
N VAL A 60 2.84 1.49 -9.24
CA VAL A 60 3.72 0.65 -8.42
C VAL A 60 3.94 -0.71 -9.09
N ALA A 61 2.87 -1.39 -9.53
CA ALA A 61 2.98 -2.68 -10.20
C ALA A 61 3.76 -2.60 -11.52
N ALA A 62 3.51 -1.57 -12.33
CA ALA A 62 4.24 -1.34 -13.58
C ALA A 62 5.74 -1.12 -13.33
N MET A 63 6.10 -0.30 -12.34
CA MET A 63 7.51 -0.04 -12.02
C MET A 63 8.18 -1.30 -11.45
N MET A 64 7.49 -2.05 -10.60
CA MET A 64 8.03 -3.28 -10.04
C MET A 64 8.30 -4.33 -11.13
N ARG A 65 7.42 -4.44 -12.14
CA ARG A 65 7.69 -5.28 -13.33
C ARG A 65 8.98 -4.88 -14.04
N VAL A 66 9.14 -3.58 -14.31
CA VAL A 66 10.34 -3.06 -14.98
C VAL A 66 11.60 -3.39 -14.16
N LEU A 67 11.56 -3.23 -12.84
CA LEU A 67 12.68 -3.55 -11.97
C LEU A 67 13.00 -5.05 -11.98
N PHE A 68 12.00 -5.91 -11.84
CA PHE A 68 12.23 -7.35 -11.71
C PHE A 68 12.78 -7.96 -12.99
N VAL A 69 12.25 -7.54 -14.15
CA VAL A 69 12.79 -7.94 -15.47
C VAL A 69 14.25 -7.50 -15.62
N ARG A 70 14.57 -6.25 -15.25
CA ARG A 70 15.94 -5.73 -15.38
C ARG A 70 16.93 -6.33 -14.38
N ALA A 71 16.46 -6.69 -13.19
CA ALA A 71 17.26 -7.29 -12.14
C ALA A 71 17.35 -8.83 -12.26
N GLY A 72 16.65 -9.44 -13.22
CA GLY A 72 16.60 -10.90 -13.36
C GLY A 72 15.92 -11.61 -12.19
N ILE A 73 14.96 -10.95 -11.54
CA ILE A 73 14.17 -11.54 -10.45
C ILE A 73 13.08 -12.41 -11.09
N ASP A 74 13.24 -13.72 -10.96
CA ASP A 74 12.32 -14.73 -11.49
C ASP A 74 11.85 -15.66 -10.36
N GLY A 75 10.55 -15.94 -10.33
CA GLY A 75 9.85 -16.74 -9.34
C GLY A 75 9.03 -15.94 -8.33
N ILE A 76 7.93 -16.58 -7.88
CA ILE A 76 6.98 -16.01 -6.92
C ILE A 76 7.65 -15.67 -5.58
N MET A 77 8.50 -16.57 -5.05
CA MET A 77 9.14 -16.36 -3.75
C MET A 77 10.22 -15.26 -3.77
N PRO A 78 11.15 -15.22 -4.74
CA PRO A 78 12.04 -14.08 -4.93
C PRO A 78 11.27 -12.77 -5.14
N GLY A 79 10.22 -12.79 -5.97
CA GLY A 79 9.37 -11.63 -6.21
C GLY A 79 8.69 -11.11 -4.94
N LEU A 80 8.15 -12.01 -4.12
CA LEU A 80 7.55 -11.68 -2.81
C LEU A 80 8.59 -11.03 -1.88
N GLY A 81 9.78 -11.62 -1.79
CA GLY A 81 10.88 -11.11 -0.95
C GLY A 81 11.34 -9.72 -1.37
N TRP A 82 11.59 -9.51 -2.67
CA TRP A 82 11.98 -8.21 -3.20
C TRP A 82 10.85 -7.18 -3.14
N GLY A 83 9.60 -7.59 -3.37
CA GLY A 83 8.43 -6.75 -3.22
C GLY A 83 8.27 -6.26 -1.77
N PHE A 84 8.39 -7.18 -0.81
CA PHE A 84 8.42 -6.84 0.61
C PHE A 84 9.57 -5.89 0.94
N GLY A 85 10.77 -6.15 0.42
CA GLY A 85 11.95 -5.30 0.60
C GLY A 85 11.73 -3.88 0.09
N ILE A 86 11.14 -3.71 -1.10
CA ILE A 86 10.75 -2.39 -1.62
C ILE A 86 9.74 -1.71 -0.70
N GLY A 87 8.69 -2.43 -0.27
CA GLY A 87 7.69 -1.91 0.65
C GLY A 87 8.30 -1.46 1.99
N ALA A 88 9.20 -2.26 2.55
CA ALA A 88 9.79 -2.03 3.87
C ALA A 88 10.92 -0.98 3.87
N ALA A 89 11.78 -0.99 2.86
CA ALA A 89 12.98 -0.16 2.83
C ALA A 89 12.83 1.13 2.02
N ILE A 90 11.87 1.18 1.09
CA ILE A 90 11.64 2.35 0.25
C ILE A 90 10.33 3.03 0.63
N VAL A 91 9.21 2.31 0.56
CA VAL A 91 7.88 2.94 0.71
C VAL A 91 7.57 3.28 2.17
N ALA A 92 7.78 2.34 3.10
CA ALA A 92 7.46 2.54 4.51
C ALA A 92 8.15 3.75 5.16
N PRO A 93 9.46 4.01 4.96
CA PRO A 93 10.13 5.17 5.54
C PRO A 93 9.53 6.51 5.10
N TRP A 94 9.00 6.62 3.88
CA TRP A 94 8.34 7.85 3.41
C TRP A 94 7.13 8.19 4.27
N PHE A 95 6.35 7.21 4.75
CA PHE A 95 5.27 7.49 5.68
C PHE A 95 5.75 8.09 6.99
N VAL A 96 6.92 7.69 7.50
CA VAL A 96 7.49 8.31 8.71
C VAL A 96 7.87 9.76 8.43
N ILE A 97 8.57 10.00 7.31
CA ILE A 97 9.02 11.33 6.92
C ILE A 97 7.81 12.26 6.76
N GLU A 98 6.82 11.85 5.98
CA GLU A 98 5.66 12.69 5.65
C GLU A 98 4.70 12.87 6.83
N ASN A 99 4.43 11.81 7.59
CA ASN A 99 3.46 11.90 8.68
C ASN A 99 4.01 12.56 9.95
N THR A 100 5.34 12.61 10.16
CA THR A 100 5.92 13.29 11.34
C THR A 100 5.71 14.81 11.30
N TYR A 101 5.54 15.40 10.12
CA TYR A 101 5.17 16.82 9.97
C TYR A 101 3.68 17.08 10.12
N SER A 102 2.85 16.02 10.18
CA SER A 102 1.41 16.10 10.38
C SER A 102 1.08 15.87 11.86
N PRO A 103 -0.02 16.42 12.43
CA PRO A 103 -0.43 16.14 13.81
C PRO A 103 -0.95 14.70 14.00
N ARG A 104 -0.39 13.72 13.28
CA ARG A 104 -0.88 12.35 13.12
C ARG A 104 -0.24 11.41 14.13
N PRO A 105 -1.03 10.66 14.92
CA PRO A 105 -0.49 9.67 15.84
C PRO A 105 0.37 8.62 15.10
N MET A 106 1.55 8.32 15.64
CA MET A 106 2.53 7.39 15.04
C MET A 106 1.96 5.99 14.76
N VAL A 107 0.94 5.57 15.51
CA VAL A 107 0.27 4.27 15.28
C VAL A 107 -0.41 4.21 13.92
N MET A 108 -0.94 5.31 13.40
CA MET A 108 -1.55 5.34 12.07
C MET A 108 -0.48 5.18 10.99
N THR A 109 0.68 5.82 11.16
CA THR A 109 1.86 5.65 10.32
C THR A 109 2.30 4.19 10.30
N LEU A 110 2.38 3.52 11.46
CA LEU A 110 2.74 2.10 11.56
C LEU A 110 1.77 1.18 10.81
N VAL A 111 0.47 1.47 10.89
CA VAL A 111 -0.55 0.73 10.14
C VAL A 111 -0.37 0.91 8.62
N ASP A 112 -0.13 2.13 8.15
CA ASP A 112 0.08 2.41 6.72
C ASP A 112 1.37 1.78 6.19
N MET A 113 2.45 1.81 6.99
CA MET A 113 3.70 1.14 6.65
C MET A 113 3.51 -0.38 6.50
N GLY A 114 2.77 -1.01 7.42
CA GLY A 114 2.47 -2.44 7.32
C GLY A 114 1.66 -2.79 6.07
N TYR A 115 0.69 -1.95 5.71
CA TYR A 115 -0.02 -2.09 4.44
C TYR A 115 0.92 -1.99 3.24
N ALA A 116 1.80 -0.99 3.21
CA ALA A 116 2.75 -0.80 2.11
C ALA A 116 3.66 -2.02 1.92
N MET A 117 4.14 -2.60 3.01
CA MET A 117 4.93 -3.84 3.00
C MET A 117 4.13 -5.02 2.40
N ALA A 118 2.89 -5.22 2.87
CA ALA A 118 2.03 -6.31 2.40
C ALA A 118 1.62 -6.13 0.93
N ALA A 119 1.22 -4.92 0.54
CA ALA A 119 0.82 -4.59 -0.82
C ALA A 119 1.98 -4.80 -1.80
N CYS A 120 3.16 -4.26 -1.50
CA CYS A 120 4.35 -4.44 -2.34
C CYS A 120 4.78 -5.92 -2.40
N ALA A 121 4.67 -6.68 -1.31
CA ALA A 121 4.95 -8.12 -1.31
C ALA A 121 4.03 -8.89 -2.26
N VAL A 122 2.73 -8.60 -2.24
CA VAL A 122 1.75 -9.25 -3.13
C VAL A 122 1.95 -8.85 -4.59
N VAL A 123 2.19 -7.56 -4.86
CA VAL A 123 2.56 -7.10 -6.21
C VAL A 123 3.82 -7.82 -6.69
N GLY A 124 4.85 -7.89 -5.85
CA GLY A 124 6.10 -8.55 -6.18
C GLY A 124 5.94 -10.04 -6.44
N ALA A 125 5.14 -10.74 -5.64
CA ALA A 125 4.82 -12.15 -5.86
C ALA A 125 4.20 -12.39 -7.25
N VAL A 126 3.29 -11.51 -7.69
CA VAL A 126 2.68 -11.60 -9.02
C VAL A 126 3.71 -11.25 -10.11
N MET A 127 4.47 -10.17 -9.96
CA MET A 127 5.44 -9.72 -10.97
C MET A 127 6.63 -10.68 -11.15
N GLY A 128 7.03 -11.38 -10.09
CA GLY A 128 8.07 -12.41 -10.15
C GLY A 128 7.56 -13.74 -10.68
N GLY A 129 6.25 -14.00 -10.63
CA GLY A 129 5.66 -15.24 -11.16
C GLY A 129 5.43 -15.25 -12.67
N VAL A 130 5.76 -14.16 -13.38
CA VAL A 130 5.45 -13.93 -14.81
C VAL A 130 6.63 -13.36 -15.59
#